data_AF-A0A8J5KID2-F1
#
_entry.id   AF-A0A8J5KID2-F1
#
_cell.length_a   1.000
_cell.length_b   1.000
_cell.length_c   1.000
_cell.angle_alpha   90.00
_cell.angle_beta   90.00
_cell.angle_gamma   90.00
#
_symmetry.space_group_name_H-M   'P 1'
#
loop_
_entity.id
_entity.type
_entity.pdbx_description
1 polymer ?
#
loop_
_entity_poly.entity_id
_entity_poly.type
_entity_poly.pdbx_seq_one_letter_code
_entity_poly.pdbx_strand_id
1 'polypeptide(L)' 'MGSGMEVNKNKFIEDWRTARENLELNFRWTRRNIAIAGLFGIAVPILLYKGIVREFHMQDEDWGRPPRKFM' A
#
# COMPACT_ATOMS: atom_id res chain seq x y z
N MET A 1 -22.26 5.89 -26.98
CA MET A 1 -21.38 6.21 -25.82
C MET A 1 -21.08 7.69 -25.88
N GLY A 2 -21.34 8.43 -24.79
CA GLY A 2 -21.56 9.88 -24.79
C GLY A 2 -20.51 10.71 -25.55
N SER A 3 -20.97 11.33 -26.64
CA SER A 3 -20.34 12.49 -27.25
C SER A 3 -20.62 13.69 -26.35
N GLY A 4 -19.62 14.19 -25.63
CA GLY A 4 -19.86 15.25 -24.65
C GLY A 4 -18.65 15.67 -23.83
N MET A 5 -17.56 16.02 -24.52
CA MET A 5 -16.56 17.04 -24.15
C MET A 5 -15.29 16.75 -24.97
N GLU A 6 -15.14 17.41 -26.11
CA GLU A 6 -13.85 17.49 -26.82
C GLU A 6 -12.92 18.40 -26.02
N VAL A 7 -12.38 17.89 -24.91
CA VAL A 7 -11.26 18.51 -24.24
C VAL A 7 -10.05 18.36 -25.18
N ASN A 8 -9.27 19.44 -25.36
CA ASN A 8 -8.03 19.38 -26.14
C ASN A 8 -7.08 18.35 -25.51
N LYS A 9 -7.04 17.15 -26.08
CA LYS A 9 -6.20 16.06 -25.59
C LYS A 9 -4.74 16.41 -25.80
N ASN A 10 -3.98 16.42 -24.72
CA ASN A 10 -2.54 16.53 -24.79
C ASN A 10 -1.95 15.12 -24.88
N LYS A 11 -1.30 14.82 -26.01
CA LYS A 11 -0.66 13.52 -26.26
C LYS A 11 0.22 13.06 -25.10
N PHE A 12 1.02 13.94 -24.52
CA PHE A 12 1.94 13.58 -23.43
C PHE A 12 1.21 13.20 -22.14
N ILE A 13 0.05 13.83 -21.87
CA ILE A 13 -0.78 13.52 -20.71
C ILE A 13 -1.47 12.18 -20.90
N GLU A 14 -2.03 11.94 -22.09
CA GLU A 14 -2.67 10.66 -22.42
C GLU A 14 -1.66 9.51 -22.39
N ASP A 15 -0.49 9.66 -23.03
CA ASP A 15 0.56 8.63 -23.04
C ASP A 15 1.05 8.31 -21.61
N TRP A 16 1.25 9.35 -20.78
CA TRP A 16 1.64 9.16 -19.37
C TRP A 16 0.57 8.45 -18.55
N ARG A 17 -0.70 8.83 -18.75
CA ARG A 17 -1.85 8.19 -18.09
C ARG A 17 -1.94 6.72 -18.50
N THR A 18 -1.89 6.43 -19.79
CA THR A 18 -1.92 5.06 -20.33
C THR A 18 -0.77 4.22 -19.79
N ALA A 19 0.43 4.77 -19.68
CA ALA A 19 1.58 4.04 -19.11
C ALA A 19 1.38 3.68 -17.63
N ARG A 20 0.71 4.54 -16.83
CA ARG A 20 0.40 4.26 -15.43
C ARG A 20 -0.72 3.24 -15.26
N GLU A 21 -1.74 3.33 -16.09
CA GLU A 21 -2.88 2.40 -16.06
C GLU A 21 -2.48 0.99 -16.48
N ASN A 22 -1.41 0.84 -17.28
CA ASN A 22 -0.92 -0.44 -17.78
C ASN A 22 0.49 -0.78 -17.25
N LEU A 23 0.86 -0.28 -16.08
CA LEU A 23 2.19 -0.49 -15.49
C LEU A 23 2.46 -1.99 -15.25
N GLU A 24 1.43 -2.76 -14.94
CA GLU A 24 1.47 -4.20 -14.73
C GLU A 24 1.94 -4.99 -15.95
N LEU A 25 1.63 -4.52 -17.18
CA LEU A 25 2.08 -5.18 -18.41
C LEU A 25 3.60 -5.12 -18.58
N ASN A 26 4.22 -4.10 -18.01
CA ASN A 26 5.67 -3.86 -18.09
C ASN A 26 6.41 -4.23 -16.79
N PHE A 27 5.68 -4.68 -15.77
CA PHE A 27 6.28 -5.02 -14.49
C PHE A 27 7.15 -6.28 -14.59
N ARG A 28 8.29 -6.27 -13.90
CA ARG A 28 9.22 -7.41 -13.86
C ARG A 28 9.61 -7.73 -12.42
N TRP A 29 9.64 -9.02 -12.10
CA TRP A 29 10.16 -9.52 -10.84
C TRP A 29 11.69 -9.49 -10.84
N THR A 30 12.25 -8.33 -10.51
CA THR A 30 13.67 -8.16 -10.25
C THR A 30 13.97 -8.39 -8.77
N ARG A 31 15.24 -8.65 -8.42
CA ARG A 31 15.66 -8.76 -7.01
C ARG A 31 15.25 -7.53 -6.19
N ARG A 32 15.38 -6.34 -6.78
CA ARG A 32 14.94 -5.08 -6.16
C ARG A 32 13.43 -5.05 -5.93
N ASN A 33 12.64 -5.40 -6.94
CA ASN A 33 11.18 -5.36 -6.83
C ASN A 33 10.66 -6.39 -5.83
N ILE A 34 11.26 -7.59 -5.78
CA ILE A 34 10.95 -8.60 -4.76
C ILE A 34 11.27 -8.07 -3.36
N ALA A 35 12.44 -7.44 -3.18
CA ALA A 35 12.81 -6.86 -1.88
C ALA A 35 11.84 -5.75 -1.44
N ILE A 36 11.44 -4.86 -2.36
CA ILE A 36 10.47 -3.80 -2.09
C ILE A 36 9.10 -4.40 -1.74
N ALA A 37 8.63 -5.36 -2.52
CA ALA A 37 7.35 -6.04 -2.29
C ALA A 37 7.33 -6.76 -0.93
N GLY A 38 8.40 -7.47 -0.57
CA GLY A 38 8.52 -8.13 0.73
C GLY A 38 8.59 -7.13 1.90
N LEU A 39 9.36 -6.05 1.75
CA LEU A 39 9.49 -5.04 2.79
C LEU A 39 8.14 -4.32 3.05
N PHE A 40 7.52 -3.78 2.01
CA PHE A 40 6.31 -2.97 2.18
C PHE A 40 5.02 -3.80 2.18
N GLY A 41 4.99 -4.94 1.52
CA GLY A 41 3.83 -5.83 1.49
C GLY A 41 3.73 -6.77 2.69
N ILE A 42 4.85 -7.09 3.35
CA ILE A 42 4.87 -8.06 4.46
C ILE A 42 5.48 -7.47 5.72
N ALA A 43 6.74 -7.03 5.67
CA ALA A 43 7.46 -6.66 6.88
C ALA A 43 6.85 -5.44 7.58
N VAL A 44 6.59 -4.36 6.84
CA VAL A 44 6.02 -3.12 7.39
C VAL A 44 4.64 -3.35 8.04
N PRO A 45 3.64 -3.99 7.39
CA PRO A 45 2.35 -4.28 8.03
C PRO A 45 2.46 -5.12 9.30
N ILE A 46 3.32 -6.15 9.31
CA ILE A 46 3.50 -7.01 10.47
C ILE A 46 4.13 -6.24 11.63
N LEU A 47 5.18 -5.46 11.36
CA LEU A 47 5.85 -4.68 12.38
C LEU A 47 4.95 -3.59 12.96
N LEU A 48 4.16 -2.91 12.11
CA LEU A 48 3.16 -1.94 12.55
C LEU A 48 2.12 -2.60 13.45
N TYR A 49 1.54 -3.72 13.02
CA TYR A 49 0.56 -4.45 13.82
C TYR A 49 1.12 -4.85 15.18
N LYS A 50 2.32 -5.45 15.22
CA LYS A 50 2.97 -5.85 16.48
C LYS A 50 3.29 -4.66 17.37
N GLY A 51 3.75 -3.55 16.79
CA GLY A 51 4.04 -2.32 17.53
C GLY A 51 2.79 -1.74 18.18
N ILE A 52 1.69 -1.66 17.42
CA ILE A 52 0.40 -1.17 17.91
C ILE A 52 -0.14 -2.09 19.01
N VAL A 53 -0.16 -3.41 18.79
CA VAL A 53 -0.65 -4.37 19.79
C VAL A 53 0.14 -4.26 21.09
N ARG A 54 1.47 -4.16 20.99
CA ARG A 54 2.33 -3.98 22.16
C ARG A 54 2.01 -2.69 22.91
N GLU A 55 1.81 -1.59 22.21
CA GLU A 55 1.42 -0.30 22.80
C GLU A 55 0.10 -0.42 23.56
N PHE A 56 -0.91 -1.06 22.97
CA PHE A 56 -2.19 -1.31 23.65
C PHE A 56 -2.06 -2.22 24.87
N HIS A 57 -1.20 -3.24 24.83
CA HIS A 57 -0.95 -4.10 25.98
C HIS A 57 -0.27 -3.36 27.12
N MET A 58 0.71 -2.50 26.81
CA MET A 58 1.38 -1.66 27.81
C MET A 58 0.36 -0.72 28.49
N GLN A 59 -0.56 -0.13 27.73
CA GLN A 59 -1.64 0.70 28.28
C GLN A 59 -2.64 -0.10 29.13
N ASP A 60 -3.02 -1.30 28.69
CA ASP A 60 -3.91 -2.17 29.48
C ASP A 60 -3.23 -2.57 30.81
N GLU A 61 -1.93 -2.89 30.80
CA GLU A 61 -1.14 -3.18 32.01
C GLU A 61 -1.07 -1.99 32.97
N ASP A 62 -0.78 -0.78 32.47
CA ASP A 62 -0.76 0.45 33.27
C ASP A 62 -2.12 0.75 33.92
N TRP A 63 -3.21 0.29 33.30
CA TRP A 63 -4.58 0.43 33.81
C TRP A 63 -5.07 -0.78 34.63
N GLY A 64 -4.19 -1.76 34.90
CA GLY A 64 -4.52 -2.96 35.66
C GLY A 64 -5.53 -3.88 34.96
N ARG A 65 -5.63 -3.80 33.64
CA ARG A 65 -6.52 -4.62 32.80
C ARG A 65 -5.74 -5.75 32.16
N PRO A 66 -6.34 -6.93 31.96
CA PRO A 66 -5.68 -8.01 31.25
C PRO A 66 -5.49 -7.64 29.76
N PRO A 67 -4.33 -7.99 29.16
CA PRO A 67 -4.08 -7.71 27.75
C PRO A 67 -5.09 -8.43 26.86
N ARG A 68 -5.63 -7.69 25.89
CA ARG A 68 -6.62 -8.22 24.95
C ARG A 68 -5.97 -8.95 23.79
N LYS A 69 -6.56 -10.08 23.37
CA LYS A 69 -6.14 -10.75 22.14
C LYS A 69 -6.62 -9.95 20.94
N PHE A 70 -5.70 -9.25 20.29
CA PHE A 70 -5.89 -8.74 18.94
C PHE A 70 -5.50 -9.87 17.97
N MET A 71 -6.25 -10.03 16.86
CA MET A 71 -6.16 -11.09 15.82
C MET A 71 -5.53 -12.43 16.26
#